data_AF-A0A815GJ13-F1
#
_entry.id   AF-A0A815GJ13-F1
#
_cell.length_a   1.000
_cell.length_b   1.000
_cell.length_c   1.000
_cell.angle_alpha   90.00
_cell.angle_beta   90.00
_cell.angle_gamma   90.00
#
_symmetry.space_group_name_H-M   'P 1'
#
loop_
_entity.id
_entity.type
_entity.pdbx_description
1 polymer ?
#
loop_
_entity_poly.entity_id
_entity_poly.type
_entity_poly.pdbx_seq_one_letter_code
_entity_poly.pdbx_strand_id
1 'polypeptide(L)'
;MGCGAGRSYTKKDIETHINKCQTRLPSAELAEDGTIKLTSKNGFFNASSLLNSQWLQGKLSNDEYRQAIEHINQRIGQSVVGSSKNLSIDQMPKSHSAKLAVEELNEKYRGRVHFLYRNEDQENAISTSESFLYINFK
;
A
#
# COMPACT_ATOMS: atom_id res chain seq x y z
N MET A 1 -8.47 14.36 38.37
CA MET A 1 -7.71 13.17 37.91
C MET A 1 -7.64 13.24 36.40
N GLY A 2 -6.47 13.60 35.85
CA GLY A 2 -6.28 13.65 34.41
C GLY A 2 -5.99 12.26 33.89
N CYS A 3 -6.99 11.59 33.32
CA CYS A 3 -6.75 10.41 32.48
C CYS A 3 -5.78 10.84 31.38
N GLY A 4 -4.57 10.28 31.40
CA GLY A 4 -3.60 10.49 30.33
C GLY A 4 -4.27 10.10 29.03
N ALA A 5 -4.56 11.10 28.18
CA ALA A 5 -5.05 10.86 26.84
C ALA A 5 -3.97 10.06 26.12
N GLY A 6 -4.16 8.73 26.06
CA GLY A 6 -3.38 7.86 25.19
C GLY A 6 -3.46 8.48 23.81
N ARG A 7 -2.33 9.00 23.32
CA ARG A 7 -2.30 9.67 22.03
C ARG A 7 -2.57 8.57 20.99
N SER A 8 -3.71 8.64 20.31
CA SER A 8 -4.02 7.76 19.18
C SER A 8 -3.62 8.42 17.86
N TYR A 9 -3.35 7.63 16.83
CA TYR A 9 -3.09 8.16 15.49
C TYR A 9 -4.34 8.80 14.90
N THR A 10 -4.16 10.00 14.35
CA THR A 10 -5.18 10.72 13.59
C THR A 10 -4.97 10.52 12.09
N LYS A 11 -5.99 10.85 11.29
CA LYS A 11 -5.87 10.87 9.82
C LYS A 11 -4.66 11.70 9.36
N LYS A 12 -4.44 12.87 9.97
CA LYS A 12 -3.33 13.77 9.65
C LYS A 12 -1.97 13.16 9.98
N ASP A 13 -1.85 12.41 11.08
CA ASP A 13 -0.61 11.70 11.42
C ASP A 13 -0.24 10.70 10.31
N ILE A 14 -1.23 9.97 9.81
CA ILE A 14 -1.06 8.93 8.80
C ILE A 14 -0.76 9.53 7.43
N GLU A 15 -1.49 10.57 7.01
CA GLU A 15 -1.19 11.31 5.77
C GLU A 15 0.23 11.88 5.79
N THR A 16 0.66 12.44 6.92
CA THR A 16 2.03 12.93 7.10
C THR A 16 3.05 11.80 7.00
N HIS A 17 2.75 10.64 7.59
CA HIS A 17 3.60 9.44 7.51
C HIS A 17 3.73 8.93 6.08
N ILE A 18 2.61 8.77 5.37
CA ILE A 18 2.58 8.35 3.97
C ILE A 18 3.42 9.31 3.12
N ASN A 19 3.23 10.63 3.24
CA ASN A 19 3.99 11.62 2.47
C ASN A 19 5.50 11.57 2.76
N LYS A 20 5.88 11.34 4.02
CA LYS A 20 7.31 11.16 4.41
C LYS A 20 7.90 9.87 3.84
N CYS A 21 7.10 8.82 3.69
CA CYS A 21 7.54 7.54 3.15
C CYS A 21 7.51 7.50 1.61
N GLN A 22 6.61 8.24 0.96
CA GLN A 22 6.55 8.35 -0.50
C GLN A 22 7.86 8.87 -1.12
N THR A 23 8.57 9.74 -0.41
CA THR A 23 9.90 10.24 -0.82
C THR A 23 11.03 9.22 -0.60
N ARG A 24 10.74 8.06 0.01
CA ARG A 24 11.71 7.03 0.41
C ARG A 24 11.37 5.61 -0.12
N LEU A 25 10.74 5.49 -1.31
CA LEU A 25 10.41 4.27 -2.14
C LEU A 25 8.93 3.84 -2.12
N PRO A 26 8.37 3.08 -3.12
CA PRO A 26 8.88 1.93 -3.92
C PRO A 26 9.60 2.19 -5.25
N SER A 27 10.47 1.25 -5.63
CA SER A 27 10.86 0.95 -7.02
C SER A 27 9.74 0.11 -7.64
N ALA A 28 9.03 0.65 -8.64
CA ALA A 28 8.20 -0.21 -9.48
C ALA A 28 9.14 -1.02 -10.38
N GLU A 29 8.95 -2.33 -10.42
CA GLU A 29 9.70 -3.24 -11.27
C GLU A 29 8.74 -3.91 -12.26
N LEU A 30 9.14 -4.04 -13.51
CA LEU A 30 8.43 -4.83 -14.51
C LEU A 30 9.10 -6.20 -14.60
N ALA A 31 8.36 -7.26 -14.27
CA ALA A 31 8.81 -8.63 -14.44
C ALA A 31 8.74 -9.05 -15.92
N GLU A 32 9.49 -10.10 -16.28
CA GLU A 32 9.57 -10.62 -17.65
C GLU A 32 8.21 -11.08 -18.21
N ASP A 33 7.29 -11.49 -17.34
CA ASP A 33 5.92 -11.89 -17.69
C ASP A 33 4.97 -10.71 -17.90
N GLY A 34 5.46 -9.47 -17.77
CA GLY A 34 4.66 -8.24 -17.90
C GLY A 34 3.96 -7.80 -16.62
N THR A 35 4.22 -8.45 -15.48
CA THR A 35 3.67 -8.09 -14.17
C THR A 35 4.41 -6.88 -13.59
N ILE A 36 3.68 -5.88 -13.12
CA ILE A 36 4.27 -4.77 -12.36
C ILE A 36 4.31 -5.15 -10.88
N LYS A 37 5.48 -5.09 -10.26
CA LYS A 37 5.70 -5.31 -8.82
C LYS A 37 6.02 -3.99 -8.12
N LEU A 38 5.28 -3.68 -7.06
CA LEU A 38 5.57 -2.57 -6.14
C LEU A 38 5.98 -3.11 -4.79
N THR A 39 7.10 -2.61 -4.25
CA THR A 39 7.67 -3.06 -2.95
C THR A 39 7.58 -1.95 -1.90
N SER A 40 7.01 -2.27 -0.73
CA SER A 40 6.87 -1.33 0.39
C SER A 40 7.46 -1.91 1.68
N LYS A 41 8.29 -1.12 2.38
CA LYS A 41 8.84 -1.49 3.70
C LYS A 41 7.95 -1.15 4.88
N ASN A 42 6.87 -0.41 4.64
CA ASN A 42 5.98 0.10 5.69
C ASN A 42 4.50 -0.20 5.41
N GLY A 43 4.20 -1.03 4.40
CA GLY A 43 2.84 -1.36 3.98
C GLY A 43 2.12 -0.28 3.16
N PHE A 44 2.71 0.90 2.93
CA PHE A 44 2.16 1.93 2.04
C PHE A 44 2.95 1.99 0.73
N PHE A 45 2.25 2.20 -0.38
CA PHE A 45 2.82 2.18 -1.73
C PHE A 45 2.91 3.60 -2.31
N ASN A 46 3.93 3.90 -3.13
CA ASN A 46 4.00 5.19 -3.82
C ASN A 46 3.16 5.14 -5.09
N ALA A 47 2.12 5.97 -5.16
CA ALA A 47 1.28 6.10 -6.35
C ALA A 47 2.04 6.68 -7.56
N SER A 48 3.20 7.32 -7.34
CA SER A 48 4.06 7.86 -8.40
C SER A 48 5.26 6.96 -8.73
N SER A 49 5.25 5.71 -8.28
CA SER A 49 6.36 4.76 -8.52
C SER A 49 6.50 4.28 -9.97
N LEU A 50 5.45 4.42 -10.78
CA LEU A 50 5.47 3.96 -12.16
C LEU A 50 6.45 4.79 -13.01
N LEU A 51 7.46 4.14 -13.57
CA LEU A 51 8.51 4.79 -14.36
C LEU A 51 8.09 5.05 -15.81
N ASN A 52 7.30 4.15 -16.40
CA ASN A 52 6.85 4.23 -17.79
C ASN A 52 5.38 3.81 -17.92
N SER A 53 4.55 4.67 -18.51
CA SER A 53 3.13 4.43 -18.74
C SER A 53 2.86 3.27 -19.72
N GLN A 54 3.81 2.91 -20.57
CA GLN A 54 3.69 1.75 -21.47
C GLN A 54 3.54 0.43 -20.71
N TRP A 55 4.00 0.35 -19.46
CA TRP A 55 3.84 -0.84 -18.61
C TRP A 55 2.37 -1.14 -18.29
N LEU A 56 1.49 -0.13 -18.41
CA LEU A 56 0.05 -0.31 -18.20
C LEU A 56 -0.65 -0.96 -19.40
N GLN A 57 0.07 -1.21 -20.50
CA GLN A 57 -0.40 -1.93 -21.70
C GLN A 57 -1.73 -1.42 -22.28
N GLY A 58 -2.06 -0.13 -22.06
CA GLY A 58 -3.35 0.46 -22.44
C GLY A 58 -4.57 -0.07 -21.67
N LYS A 59 -4.37 -0.94 -20.67
CA LYS A 59 -5.43 -1.52 -19.83
C LYS A 59 -5.78 -0.62 -18.63
N LEU A 60 -4.84 0.21 -18.21
CA LEU A 60 -5.00 1.29 -17.25
C LEU A 60 -4.43 2.60 -17.81
N SER A 61 -5.08 3.71 -17.47
CA SER A 61 -4.47 5.03 -17.55
C SER A 61 -3.56 5.30 -16.34
N ASN A 62 -2.65 6.26 -16.47
CA ASN A 62 -1.79 6.71 -15.35
C ASN A 62 -2.63 7.18 -14.14
N ASP A 63 -3.77 7.83 -14.39
CA ASP A 63 -4.65 8.31 -13.33
C ASP A 63 -5.40 7.17 -12.65
N GLU A 64 -5.89 6.17 -13.41
CA GLU A 64 -6.49 4.97 -12.81
C GLU A 64 -5.46 4.19 -11.99
N TYR A 65 -4.21 4.10 -12.46
CA TYR A 65 -3.11 3.51 -11.69
C TYR A 65 -2.90 4.25 -10.36
N ARG A 66 -2.72 5.58 -10.42
CA ARG A 66 -2.53 6.41 -9.21
C ARG A 66 -3.67 6.25 -8.22
N GLN A 67 -4.90 6.34 -8.72
CA GLN A 67 -6.11 6.17 -7.91
C GLN A 67 -6.19 4.79 -7.27
N ALA A 68 -5.79 3.72 -7.98
CA ALA A 68 -5.78 2.37 -7.41
C ALA A 68 -4.79 2.26 -6.24
N ILE A 69 -3.58 2.81 -6.40
CA ILE A 69 -2.57 2.79 -5.33
C ILE A 69 -3.00 3.66 -4.14
N GLU A 70 -3.56 4.84 -4.40
CA GLU A 70 -4.10 5.74 -3.37
C GLU A 70 -5.27 5.09 -2.61
N HIS A 71 -6.16 4.37 -3.29
CA HIS A 71 -7.26 3.64 -2.67
C HIS A 71 -6.73 2.61 -1.65
N ILE A 72 -5.72 1.83 -2.02
CA ILE A 72 -5.07 0.87 -1.11
C ILE A 72 -4.50 1.60 0.10
N ASN A 73 -3.72 2.67 -0.11
CA ASN A 73 -3.13 3.45 0.97
C ASN A 73 -4.17 4.07 1.90
N GLN A 74 -5.30 4.53 1.37
CA GLN A 74 -6.39 5.09 2.15
C GLN A 74 -7.05 4.04 3.02
N ARG A 75 -7.36 2.85 2.48
CA ARG A 75 -7.96 1.74 3.25
C ARG A 75 -7.01 1.25 4.36
N ILE A 76 -5.72 1.16 4.06
CA ILE A 76 -4.68 0.86 5.06
C ILE A 76 -4.58 1.98 6.10
N GLY A 77 -4.62 3.24 5.68
CA GLY A 77 -4.56 4.37 6.59
C GLY A 77 -5.76 4.41 7.54
N GLN A 78 -6.97 4.14 7.03
CA GLN A 78 -8.18 4.11 7.85
C GLN A 78 -8.12 3.07 8.97
N SER A 79 -7.47 1.92 8.77
CA SER A 79 -7.36 0.89 9.82
C SER A 79 -6.37 1.24 10.94
N VAL A 80 -5.48 2.21 10.72
CA VAL A 80 -4.51 2.69 11.71
C VAL A 80 -5.05 3.88 12.51
N VAL A 81 -6.07 4.59 12.01
CA VAL A 81 -6.70 5.69 12.74
C VAL A 81 -7.32 5.17 14.04
N GLY A 82 -7.08 5.88 15.14
CA GLY A 82 -7.59 5.50 16.46
C GLY A 82 -6.72 4.50 17.21
N SER A 83 -5.78 3.82 16.54
CA SER A 83 -4.81 2.95 17.19
C SER A 83 -3.86 3.74 18.09
N SER A 84 -3.44 3.13 19.21
CA SER A 84 -2.53 3.75 20.18
C SER A 84 -1.15 4.04 19.58
N LYS A 85 -0.56 5.20 19.90
CA LYS A 85 0.82 5.57 19.51
C LYS A 85 1.91 4.81 20.28
N ASN A 86 1.54 3.83 21.11
CA ASN A 86 2.51 2.94 21.77
C ASN A 86 3.25 2.03 20.78
N LEU A 87 2.67 1.80 19.60
CA LEU A 87 3.31 1.11 18.48
C LEU A 87 3.53 2.12 17.35
N SER A 88 4.62 1.97 16.60
CA SER A 88 4.85 2.76 15.39
C SER A 88 3.82 2.40 14.31
N ILE A 89 3.51 3.36 13.41
CA ILE A 89 2.63 3.09 12.27
C ILE A 89 3.14 1.89 11.46
N ASP A 90 4.46 1.72 11.35
CA ASP A 90 5.10 0.67 10.56
C ASP A 90 4.83 -0.73 11.09
N GLN A 91 4.69 -0.87 12.42
CA GLN A 91 4.41 -2.12 13.13
C GLN A 91 2.92 -2.50 13.17
N MET A 92 2.03 -1.63 12.69
CA MET A 92 0.60 -1.92 12.71
C MET A 92 0.24 -3.02 11.70
N PRO A 93 -0.68 -3.93 12.04
CA PRO A 93 -1.16 -4.94 11.10
C PRO A 93 -1.98 -4.29 9.99
N LYS A 94 -1.49 -4.39 8.75
CA LYS A 94 -2.12 -3.75 7.56
C LYS A 94 -2.64 -4.75 6.54
N SER A 95 -2.25 -6.03 6.68
CA SER A 95 -2.45 -7.07 5.67
C SER A 95 -3.93 -7.30 5.35
N HIS A 96 -4.81 -7.30 6.35
CA HIS A 96 -6.24 -7.49 6.14
C HIS A 96 -6.87 -6.34 5.34
N SER A 97 -6.63 -5.09 5.74
CA SER A 97 -7.16 -3.91 5.05
C SER A 97 -6.61 -3.79 3.62
N ALA A 98 -5.34 -4.15 3.41
CA ALA A 98 -4.74 -4.18 2.08
C ALA A 98 -5.40 -5.24 1.17
N LYS A 99 -5.66 -6.45 1.68
CA LYS A 99 -6.36 -7.51 0.93
C LYS A 99 -7.76 -7.09 0.53
N LEU A 100 -8.55 -6.52 1.45
CA LEU A 100 -9.89 -6.00 1.14
C LEU A 100 -9.85 -4.92 0.06
N ALA A 101 -8.90 -3.98 0.14
CA ALA A 101 -8.76 -2.95 -0.88
C ALA A 101 -8.43 -3.53 -2.26
N VAL A 102 -7.60 -4.58 -2.30
CA VAL A 102 -7.28 -5.30 -3.54
C VAL A 102 -8.49 -6.05 -4.11
N GLU A 103 -9.32 -6.65 -3.27
CA GLU A 103 -10.56 -7.29 -3.70
C GLU A 103 -11.52 -6.29 -4.36
N GLU A 104 -11.73 -5.13 -3.73
CA GLU A 104 -12.54 -4.02 -4.29
C GLU A 104 -12.00 -3.54 -5.65
N LEU A 105 -10.67 -3.42 -5.79
CA LEU A 105 -10.04 -3.04 -7.06
C LEU A 105 -10.21 -4.14 -8.13
N ASN A 106 -10.10 -5.41 -7.75
CA ASN A 106 -10.30 -6.53 -8.67
C ASN A 106 -11.74 -6.61 -9.19
N GLU A 107 -12.72 -6.23 -8.38
CA GLU A 107 -14.11 -6.06 -8.84
C GLU A 107 -14.24 -4.88 -9.80
N LYS A 108 -13.66 -3.73 -9.46
CA LYS A 108 -13.71 -2.51 -10.30
C LYS A 108 -13.03 -2.68 -11.66
N TYR A 109 -11.89 -3.35 -11.72
CA TYR A 109 -11.10 -3.56 -12.94
C TYR A 109 -11.26 -4.97 -13.54
N ARG A 110 -12.34 -5.66 -13.16
CA ARG A 110 -12.62 -7.03 -13.58
C ARG A 110 -12.47 -7.20 -15.10
N GLY A 111 -11.70 -8.20 -15.49
CA GLY A 111 -11.47 -8.56 -16.90
C GLY A 111 -10.39 -7.73 -17.61
N ARG A 112 -9.82 -6.70 -16.97
CA ARG A 112 -8.71 -5.90 -17.54
C ARG A 112 -7.41 -6.09 -16.76
N VAL A 113 -7.52 -6.06 -15.44
CA VAL A 113 -6.37 -6.04 -14.52
C VAL A 113 -6.65 -6.97 -13.35
N HIS A 114 -5.60 -7.57 -12.81
CA HIS A 114 -5.65 -8.31 -11.57
C HIS A 114 -4.57 -7.83 -10.61
N PHE A 115 -5.01 -7.35 -9.45
CA PHE A 115 -4.18 -6.91 -8.34
C PHE A 115 -4.01 -8.06 -7.34
N LEU A 116 -2.79 -8.25 -6.82
CA LEU A 116 -2.49 -9.23 -5.79
C LEU A 116 -1.59 -8.60 -4.73
N TYR A 117 -2.04 -8.61 -3.48
CA TYR A 117 -1.24 -8.18 -2.33
C TYR A 117 -0.61 -9.39 -1.63
N ARG A 118 0.70 -9.31 -1.37
CA ARG A 118 1.44 -10.26 -0.53
C ARG A 118 2.16 -9.50 0.56
N ASN A 119 2.17 -10.09 1.75
CA ASN A 119 3.00 -9.63 2.85
C ASN A 119 3.93 -10.79 3.20
N GLU A 120 5.24 -10.56 3.16
CA GLU A 120 6.22 -11.50 3.65
C GLU A 120 6.55 -11.11 5.09
N ASP A 121 5.79 -11.69 6.03
CA ASP A 121 6.16 -11.71 7.43
C ASP A 121 7.28 -12.76 7.58
N GLN A 122 8.54 -12.32 7.63
CA GLN A 122 9.64 -13.24 7.92
C GLN A 122 9.52 -13.73 9.36
N GLU A 123 9.33 -15.04 9.55
CA GLU A 123 9.14 -15.70 10.85
C GLU A 123 10.29 -15.52 11.85
N ASN A 124 11.41 -14.86 11.49
CA ASN A 124 12.50 -14.58 12.40
C ASN A 124 13.20 -13.24 12.10
N ALA A 125 13.36 -12.44 13.17
CA ALA A 125 14.29 -11.33 13.38
C ALA A 125 14.01 -9.96 12.74
N ILE A 126 13.62 -9.00 13.60
CA ILE A 126 14.12 -7.59 13.72
C ILE A 126 13.96 -6.66 12.48
N SER A 127 13.58 -7.16 11.31
CA SER A 127 13.43 -6.40 10.08
C SER A 127 11.97 -6.03 9.83
N THR A 128 11.73 -4.85 9.25
CA THR A 128 10.41 -4.36 8.87
C THR A 128 9.77 -5.27 7.82
N SER A 129 8.56 -5.80 8.08
CA SER A 129 7.80 -6.64 7.13
C SER A 129 7.69 -5.94 5.77
N GLU A 130 8.09 -6.64 4.70
CA GLU A 130 7.95 -6.13 3.34
C GLU A 130 6.60 -6.52 2.75
N SER A 131 5.95 -5.55 2.14
CA SER A 131 4.67 -5.70 1.45
C SER A 131 4.86 -5.53 -0.04
N PHE A 132 4.26 -6.42 -0.82
CA PHE A 132 4.33 -6.44 -2.27
C PHE A 132 2.94 -6.31 -2.86
N LEU A 133 2.81 -5.45 -3.88
CA LEU A 133 1.63 -5.37 -4.73
C LEU A 133 2.03 -5.76 -6.15
N TYR A 134 1.37 -6.78 -6.68
CA TYR A 134 1.55 -7.26 -8.04
C TYR A 134 0.34 -6.83 -8.88
N ILE A 135 0.59 -6.32 -10.08
CA ILE A 135 -0.43 -5.88 -11.03
C ILE A 135 -0.22 -6.65 -12.32
N ASN A 136 -1.17 -7.51 -12.65
CA ASN A 136 -1.16 -8.36 -13.83
C ASN A 136 -2.20 -7.86 -14.82
N PHE A 137 -1.86 -7.86 -16.11
CA PHE A 137 -2.77 -7.47 -17.19
C PHE A 137 -3.31 -8.72 -17.90
N LYS A 138 -4.61 -8.71 -18.22
CA LYS A 138 -5.29 -9.79 -18.95
C LYS A 138 -5.45 -9.47 -20.43
#